data_AF-A0A5K0ZHL4-F1
#
_entry.id   AF-A0A5K0ZHL4-F1
#
_cell.length_a   1.000
_cell.length_b   1.000
_cell.length_c   1.000
_cell.angle_alpha   90.00
_cell.angle_beta   90.00
_cell.angle_gamma   90.00
#
_symmetry.space_group_name_H-M   'P 1'
#
loop_
_entity.id
_entity.type
_entity.pdbx_description
1 polymer ?
#
loop_
_entity_poly.entity_id
_entity_poly.type
_entity_poly.pdbx_seq_one_letter_code
_entity_poly.pdbx_strand_id
1 'polypeptide(L)' 'VEKADDCIGDEVAKKVLSLPDGGVLLLENVRFYQEEEKNDPGFAKKLASLADLY' A
#
# COMPACT_ATOMS: atom_id res chain seq x y z
N VAL A 1 12.14 10.29 1.70
CA VAL A 1 11.39 9.02 1.56
C VAL A 1 10.68 8.80 2.88
N GLU A 2 9.35 8.72 2.86
CA GLU A 2 8.55 8.39 4.04
C GLU A 2 8.27 6.89 4.10
N LYS A 3 8.00 6.37 5.30
CA LYS A 3 7.66 4.96 5.53
C LYS A 3 6.27 4.85 6.14
N ALA A 4 5.48 3.89 5.67
CA ALA A 4 4.27 3.43 6.36
C ALA A 4 4.57 2.22 7.25
N ASP A 5 3.82 2.09 8.35
CA ASP A 5 3.94 0.97 9.28
C ASP A 5 3.04 -0.21 8.87
N ASP A 6 2.32 -0.06 7.76
CA ASP A 6 1.47 -1.07 7.12
C ASP A 6 1.55 -0.89 5.59
N CYS A 7 1.01 -1.83 4.83
CA CYS A 7 0.89 -1.75 3.37
C CYS A 7 -0.54 -1.55 2.87
N ILE A 8 -1.54 -1.67 3.75
CA ILE A 8 -2.95 -1.43 3.46
C ILE A 8 -3.64 -0.70 4.63
N GLY A 9 -4.89 -0.26 4.43
CA GLY A 9 -5.72 0.35 5.46
C GLY A 9 -5.73 1.89 5.43
N ASP A 10 -6.54 2.48 6.31
CA ASP A 10 -6.90 3.90 6.24
C ASP A 10 -5.70 4.84 6.44
N GLU A 11 -4.76 4.48 7.32
CA GLU A 11 -3.55 5.29 7.55
C GLU A 11 -2.62 5.29 6.34
N VAL A 12 -2.52 4.15 5.63
CA VAL A 12 -1.76 4.06 4.37
C VAL A 12 -2.44 4.90 3.29
N ALA A 13 -3.76 4.79 3.14
CA ALA A 13 -4.53 5.57 2.18
C ALA A 13 -4.37 7.08 2.41
N LYS A 14 -4.40 7.54 3.67
CA LYS A 14 -4.14 8.95 4.01
C LYS A 14 -2.73 9.38 3.62
N LYS A 15 -1.70 8.58 3.92
CA LYS A 15 -0.30 8.88 3.55
C LYS A 15 -0.11 8.99 2.04
N VAL A 16 -0.73 8.08 1.27
CA VAL A 16 -0.74 8.12 -0.20
C VAL A 16 -1.41 9.39 -0.71
N LEU A 17 -2.60 9.73 -0.19
CA LEU A 17 -3.34 10.94 -0.59
C LEU A 17 -2.61 12.25 -0.23
N SER A 18 -1.79 12.23 0.82
CA SER A 18 -0.99 13.39 1.22
C SER A 18 0.37 13.47 0.52
N LEU A 19 0.72 12.49 -0.31
CA LEU A 19 2.04 12.43 -0.94
C LEU A 19 2.15 13.58 -1.96
N PRO A 20 3.17 14.47 -1.84
CA PRO A 20 3.37 15.52 -2.82
C PRO A 20 3.83 14.93 -4.15
N ASP A 21 3.65 15.68 -5.25
CA ASP A 21 4.19 15.29 -6.56
C ASP A 21 5.71 15.03 -6.48
N GLY A 22 6.14 13.87 -6.98
CA GLY A 22 7.52 13.41 -6.88
C GLY A 22 7.93 12.88 -5.49
N GLY A 23 6.99 12.82 -4.55
CA GLY A 23 7.17 12.16 -3.26
C GLY A 23 7.34 10.65 -3.39
N VAL A 24 7.97 10.04 -2.38
CA VAL A 24 8.19 8.60 -2.33
C VAL A 24 7.76 8.08 -0.96
N LEU A 25 6.80 7.16 -0.97
CA LEU A 25 6.31 6.41 0.19
C LEU A 25 6.71 4.93 0.06
N LEU A 26 7.43 4.41 1.05
CA LEU A 26 7.71 2.99 1.19
C LEU A 26 6.66 2.35 2.11
N LEU A 27 5.91 1.40 1.58
CA LEU A 27 4.96 0.60 2.35
C LEU A 27 5.68 -0.45 3.21
N GLU A 28 4.99 -0.94 4.24
CA GLU A 28 5.51 -2.06 5.03
C GLU A 28 5.57 -3.36 4.19
N ASN A 29 6.34 -4.33 4.66
CA ASN A 29 6.49 -5.62 4.01
C ASN A 29 5.13 -6.32 3.78
N VAL A 30 4.73 -6.43 2.51
CA VAL A 30 3.46 -7.06 2.09
C VAL A 30 3.32 -8.51 2.55
N ARG A 31 4.43 -9.23 2.77
CA ARG A 31 4.40 -10.63 3.25
C ARG A 31 4.08 -10.78 4.74
N PHE A 32 3.83 -9.69 5.46
CA PHE A 32 3.18 -9.76 6.77
C PHE A 32 1.71 -10.16 6.67
N TYR A 33 1.11 -10.05 5.48
CA TYR A 33 -0.19 -10.63 5.14
C TYR A 33 0.02 -11.93 4.38
N GLN A 34 -0.50 -13.05 4.90
CA GLN A 34 -0.41 -14.36 4.23
C GLN A 34 -1.13 -14.38 2.88
N GLU A 35 -2.11 -13.49 2.73
CA GLU A 35 -2.90 -13.25 1.53
C GLU A 35 -2.03 -12.87 0.33
N GLU A 36 -0.90 -12.21 0.56
CA GLU A 36 0.11 -11.90 -0.48
C GLU A 36 0.65 -13.18 -1.11
N GLU A 37 1.13 -14.13 -0.30
CA GLU A 37 1.71 -15.39 -0.81
C GLU A 37 0.66 -16.29 -1.46
N LYS A 38 -0.61 -16.13 -1.08
CA LYS A 38 -1.75 -16.87 -1.65
C LYS A 38 -2.31 -16.25 -2.92
N ASN A 39 -1.79 -15.10 -3.36
CA ASN A 39 -2.33 -14.33 -4.48
C ASN A 39 -3.82 -14.02 -4.28
N ASP A 40 -4.20 -13.61 -3.08
CA ASP A 40 -5.60 -13.33 -2.75
C ASP A 40 -6.13 -12.10 -3.53
N PRO A 41 -7.21 -12.24 -4.31
CA PRO A 41 -7.76 -11.13 -5.08
C PRO A 41 -8.25 -9.96 -4.22
N GLY A 42 -8.70 -10.23 -2.99
CA GLY A 42 -9.13 -9.19 -2.05
C GLY A 42 -7.96 -8.35 -1.55
N PHE A 43 -6.83 -8.98 -1.26
CA PHE A 43 -5.58 -8.29 -0.92
C PHE A 43 -5.05 -7.47 -2.09
N ALA A 44 -5.01 -8.05 -3.29
CA ALA A 44 -4.63 -7.33 -4.51
C ALA A 44 -5.52 -6.09 -4.76
N LYS A 45 -6.84 -6.22 -4.53
CA LYS A 45 -7.78 -5.09 -4.66
C LYS A 45 -7.49 -3.96 -3.67
N LYS A 46 -7.09 -4.27 -2.44
CA LYS A 46 -6.72 -3.24 -1.45
C LYS A 46 -5.46 -2.49 -1.88
N LEU A 47 -4.43 -3.20 -2.35
CA LEU A 47 -3.22 -2.57 -2.87
C LEU A 47 -3.50 -1.71 -4.11
N ALA A 48 -4.26 -2.24 -5.07
CA ALA A 48 -4.63 -1.52 -6.29
C ALA A 48 -5.45 -0.26 -6.00
N SER A 49 -6.22 -0.21 -4.90
CA SER A 49 -6.97 0.99 -4.53
C SER A 49 -6.11 2.18 -4.11
N LEU A 50 -4.81 1.96 -3.87
CA LEU A 50 -3.86 2.99 -3.47
C LEU A 50 -3.15 3.65 -4.67
N ALA A 51 -3.32 3.16 -5.90
CA ALA A 51 -2.55 3.64 -7.04
C ALA A 51 -3.37 3.64 -8.33
N ASP A 52 -3.07 4.60 -9.21
CA ASP A 52 -3.68 4.69 -10.53
C ASP A 52 -3.00 3.79 -11.58
N LEU A 53 -1.77 3.35 -11.31
CA LEU A 53 -0.94 2.57 -12.22
C LEU A 53 -0.06 1.53 -11.48
N TYR A 54 0.12 0.36 -12.12
CA TYR A 54 1.04 -0.71 -11.72
C TYR A 54 1.92 -1.12 -12.91
#